data_AF-A0A2T2ZT88-F1
#
_entry.id   AF-A0A2T2ZT88-F1
#
_cell.length_a   1.000
_cell.length_b   1.000
_cell.length_c   1.000
_cell.angle_alpha   90.00
_cell.angle_beta   90.00
_cell.angle_gamma   90.00
#
_symmetry.space_group_name_H-M   'P 1'
#
loop_
_entity.id
_entity.type
_entity.pdbx_description
1 polymer ?
#
loop_
_entity_poly.entity_id
_entity_poly.type
_entity_poly.pdbx_seq_one_letter_code
_entity_poly.pdbx_strand_id
1 'polypeptide(L)'
;MGICVGLQALFDGSSEDASCPGLAVVPQHLGRFNDADKAVPHIGWNDAFVTSSSSLYDLRPASKYYYVHSFRCAYEPGLLESQGWTVATAQYGDETFVGAVARGNILATQFHPEKSGVAGLRVLRAFCTGEGAAALGKPLAPGGPPPPPTASLETQPTTTTTTTPAAAAAATAAATTTTTTTTTTAATPQKGLTRRVIACLDVRTNDAGDLVVTKGDQYDVREKSSTANEVRNLGKPVDMARSYYHQGADEVTFLNITSFRDLPLQDLPMLEILRQTSQSVFVPLTIGGGIRDTVDPATGARVSALDIATMYFRSGADKVSIGSDAVLAAEAYWAAGAKLSGTTAIEQISAAYGNQAVVVSVDPKRVYVDDAAAQGASPHSIIPTAFPGPNGETHVWYACTIKGGRETRDLDVVQLARAVQAMGCGELLLNCIDRDGTNSGFDLELIRQVKRAVTIPVIASSGAGVPAHFEEVFQQTTTDAALGAGMFHRGEYTVQQVKEYLGSKGLAVRGFEGDL
;
A
#
# COMPACT_ATOMS: atom_id res chain seq x y z
N MET A 1 -26.33 1.37 2.63
CA MET A 1 -24.99 1.42 3.25
C MET A 1 -24.22 2.57 2.65
N GLY A 2 -23.59 3.42 3.46
CA GLY A 2 -22.63 4.43 3.00
C GLY A 2 -21.18 3.94 3.17
N ILE A 3 -20.29 4.20 2.23
CA ILE A 3 -18.88 3.80 2.30
C ILE A 3 -18.01 5.03 2.02
N CYS A 4 -17.01 5.27 2.86
CA CYS A 4 -16.09 6.41 2.77
C CYS A 4 -16.86 7.74 2.64
N VAL A 5 -16.82 8.41 1.49
CA VAL A 5 -17.60 9.64 1.23
C VAL A 5 -19.11 9.41 1.44
N GLY A 6 -19.62 8.19 1.26
CA GLY A 6 -21.01 7.85 1.60
C GLY A 6 -21.31 7.87 3.12
N LEU A 7 -20.31 7.62 3.98
CA LEU A 7 -20.42 7.91 5.41
C LEU A 7 -20.36 9.42 5.64
N GLN A 8 -19.40 10.11 5.00
CA GLN A 8 -19.19 11.55 5.17
C GLN A 8 -20.41 12.38 4.74
N ALA A 9 -21.13 11.93 3.71
CA ALA A 9 -22.35 12.56 3.23
C ALA A 9 -23.50 12.51 4.25
N LEU A 10 -23.45 11.66 5.29
CA LEU A 10 -24.47 11.65 6.35
C LEU A 10 -24.34 12.85 7.30
N PHE A 11 -23.20 13.52 7.30
CA PHE A 11 -22.86 14.61 8.21
C PHE A 11 -23.35 15.97 7.67
N ASP A 12 -23.10 17.05 8.41
CA ASP A 12 -23.48 18.40 7.97
C ASP A 12 -22.63 18.90 6.79
N GLY A 13 -21.37 18.45 6.72
CA GLY A 13 -20.42 18.82 5.68
C GLY A 13 -18.99 18.49 6.09
N SER A 14 -18.02 18.91 5.28
CA SER A 14 -16.59 18.69 5.50
C SER A 14 -15.79 19.97 5.29
N SER A 15 -14.73 20.16 6.08
CA SER A 15 -13.78 21.25 5.86
C SER A 15 -12.98 21.11 4.54
N GLU A 16 -13.03 19.94 3.90
CA GLU A 16 -12.44 19.71 2.57
C GLU A 16 -13.11 20.57 1.48
N ASP A 17 -14.44 20.66 1.54
CA ASP A 17 -15.24 21.56 0.72
C ASP A 17 -16.35 22.17 1.59
N ALA A 18 -16.03 23.29 2.23
CA ALA A 18 -16.94 23.97 3.15
C ALA A 18 -18.21 24.51 2.47
N SER A 19 -18.25 24.54 1.13
CA SER A 19 -19.41 24.99 0.36
C SER A 19 -20.40 23.86 0.04
N CYS A 20 -19.99 22.61 0.19
CA CYS A 20 -20.80 21.44 -0.11
C CYS A 20 -21.53 20.93 1.15
N PRO A 21 -22.87 21.06 1.25
CA PRO A 21 -23.62 20.54 2.38
C PRO A 21 -23.78 19.01 2.29
N GLY A 22 -23.77 18.35 3.45
CA GLY A 22 -24.17 16.94 3.55
C GLY A 22 -25.66 16.77 3.81
N LEU A 23 -26.09 15.53 4.09
CA LEU A 23 -27.48 15.17 4.35
C LEU A 23 -27.96 15.58 5.75
N ALA A 24 -27.05 15.99 6.64
CA ALA A 24 -27.35 16.41 8.02
C ALA A 24 -28.14 15.36 8.84
N VAL A 25 -27.93 14.07 8.55
CA VAL A 25 -28.51 12.95 9.31
C VAL A 25 -27.78 12.77 10.64
N VAL A 26 -26.49 13.12 10.67
CA VAL A 26 -25.65 13.22 11.86
C VAL A 26 -25.17 14.68 11.97
N PRO A 27 -25.63 15.47 12.95
CA PRO A 27 -25.32 16.90 13.04
C PRO A 27 -23.90 17.13 13.61
N GLN A 28 -22.90 16.70 12.85
CA GLN A 28 -21.48 16.84 13.11
C GLN A 28 -20.77 17.26 11.82
N HIS A 29 -19.58 17.84 11.93
CA HIS A 29 -18.80 18.31 10.79
C HIS A 29 -17.47 17.56 10.71
N LEU A 30 -16.99 17.29 9.50
CA LEU A 30 -15.72 16.62 9.30
C LEU A 30 -14.56 17.62 9.27
N GLY A 31 -13.48 17.28 9.97
CA GLY A 31 -12.24 18.03 9.98
C GLY A 31 -11.08 17.21 9.43
N ARG A 32 -10.02 17.89 8.97
CA ARG A 32 -8.77 17.22 8.58
C ARG A 32 -8.05 16.68 9.83
N PHE A 33 -7.37 15.54 9.70
CA PHE A 33 -6.40 15.10 10.70
C PHE A 33 -5.28 16.13 10.91
N ASN A 34 -4.74 16.17 12.13
CA ASN A 34 -3.52 16.91 12.43
C ASN A 34 -2.31 16.12 11.89
N ASP A 35 -1.41 16.79 11.17
CA ASP A 35 -0.21 16.19 10.57
C ASP A 35 1.11 16.58 11.26
N ALA A 36 1.04 17.18 12.46
CA ALA A 36 2.21 17.55 13.23
C ALA A 36 3.02 16.35 13.75
N ASP A 37 2.34 15.24 14.04
CA ASP A 37 2.91 14.05 14.70
C ASP A 37 2.79 12.76 13.87
N LYS A 38 2.06 12.80 12.76
CA LYS A 38 1.78 11.65 11.91
C LYS A 38 1.55 12.07 10.46
N ALA A 39 1.60 11.09 9.57
CA ALA A 39 1.36 11.32 8.17
C ALA A 39 -0.13 11.63 7.89
N VAL A 40 -0.45 12.48 6.90
CA VAL A 40 -1.82 12.67 6.42
C VAL A 40 -1.78 12.76 4.90
N PRO A 41 -2.55 11.95 4.15
CA PRO A 41 -3.69 11.11 4.55
C PRO A 41 -3.37 9.91 5.44
N HIS A 42 -4.39 9.47 6.20
CA HIS A 42 -4.40 8.19 6.90
C HIS A 42 -4.58 7.07 5.86
N ILE A 43 -3.47 6.40 5.49
CA ILE A 43 -3.43 5.30 4.50
C ILE A 43 -2.93 4.02 5.16
N GLY A 44 -3.85 3.08 5.39
CA GLY A 44 -3.47 1.76 5.87
C GLY A 44 -4.59 1.03 6.60
N TRP A 45 -4.18 0.01 7.37
CA TRP A 45 -5.08 -0.89 8.05
C TRP A 45 -5.16 -0.52 9.54
N ASN A 46 -6.37 -0.20 10.00
CA ASN A 46 -6.66 0.21 11.37
C ASN A 46 -7.78 -0.67 11.95
N ASP A 47 -8.00 -0.58 13.25
CA ASP A 47 -9.09 -1.24 13.96
C ASP A 47 -10.45 -0.57 13.69
N ALA A 48 -11.52 -1.28 14.04
CA ALA A 48 -12.86 -0.72 14.17
C ALA A 48 -13.48 -1.20 15.49
N PHE A 49 -13.14 -0.50 16.59
CA PHE A 49 -13.58 -0.84 17.94
C PHE A 49 -15.01 -0.37 18.19
N VAL A 50 -15.94 -1.32 18.35
CA VAL A 50 -17.32 -0.99 18.75
C VAL A 50 -17.32 -0.45 20.17
N THR A 51 -17.90 0.73 20.39
CA THR A 51 -17.84 1.45 21.67
C THR A 51 -18.68 0.79 22.76
N SER A 52 -19.69 0.03 22.35
CA SER A 52 -20.54 -0.81 23.18
C SER A 52 -20.11 -2.29 23.12
N SER A 53 -20.57 -3.10 24.08
CA SER A 53 -20.44 -4.56 24.05
C SER A 53 -21.39 -5.25 23.06
N SER A 54 -21.90 -4.52 22.06
CA SER A 54 -22.88 -4.99 21.10
C SER A 54 -22.29 -5.28 19.72
N SER A 55 -22.98 -6.09 18.93
CA SER A 55 -22.61 -6.34 17.53
C SER A 55 -22.88 -5.12 16.65
N LEU A 56 -21.97 -4.88 15.69
CA LEU A 56 -22.13 -3.94 14.58
C LEU A 56 -21.68 -4.64 13.30
N TYR A 57 -22.63 -5.23 12.56
CA TYR A 57 -22.42 -5.83 11.22
C TYR A 57 -21.17 -6.72 11.08
N ASP A 58 -20.95 -7.63 12.04
CA ASP A 58 -19.82 -8.58 12.12
C ASP A 58 -18.43 -7.92 12.09
N LEU A 59 -18.33 -6.69 12.64
CA LEU A 59 -17.04 -6.12 13.01
C LEU A 59 -16.43 -6.91 14.16
N ARG A 60 -15.17 -7.28 14.00
CA ARG A 60 -14.40 -8.04 15.00
C ARG A 60 -13.24 -7.21 15.54
N PRO A 61 -12.97 -7.24 16.86
CA PRO A 61 -11.87 -6.49 17.47
C PRO A 61 -10.46 -6.90 16.99
N ALA A 62 -10.29 -8.13 16.51
CA ALA A 62 -9.00 -8.63 16.01
C ALA A 62 -8.77 -8.35 14.51
N SER A 63 -9.83 -7.95 13.79
CA SER A 63 -9.77 -7.66 12.35
C SER A 63 -9.30 -6.24 12.11
N LYS A 64 -8.62 -6.05 10.98
CA LYS A 64 -8.21 -4.73 10.50
C LYS A 64 -8.97 -4.38 9.23
N TYR A 65 -9.26 -3.10 9.05
CA TYR A 65 -9.99 -2.55 7.91
C TYR A 65 -9.16 -1.47 7.24
N TYR A 66 -9.30 -1.32 5.93
CA TYR A 66 -8.51 -0.39 5.13
C TYR A 66 -9.14 1.01 5.11
N TYR A 67 -8.41 1.98 5.64
CA TYR A 67 -8.74 3.39 5.66
C TYR A 67 -7.81 4.16 4.71
N VAL A 68 -8.39 5.12 3.98
CA VAL A 68 -7.68 5.94 3.00
C VAL A 68 -8.32 7.34 2.90
N HIS A 69 -8.01 8.23 3.84
CA HIS A 69 -8.68 9.53 3.95
C HIS A 69 -7.86 10.58 4.70
N SER A 70 -8.05 11.86 4.37
CA SER A 70 -7.48 13.01 5.11
C SER A 70 -8.46 13.61 6.13
N PHE A 71 -9.76 13.48 5.88
CA PHE A 71 -10.83 14.11 6.65
C PHE A 71 -11.65 13.07 7.42
N ARG A 72 -12.08 13.43 8.63
CA ARG A 72 -12.70 12.51 9.58
C ARG A 72 -13.71 13.21 10.49
N CYS A 73 -14.71 12.45 10.95
CA CYS A 73 -15.53 12.89 12.08
C CYS A 73 -14.79 12.57 13.39
N ALA A 74 -14.60 13.58 14.24
CA ALA A 74 -14.06 13.38 15.58
C ALA A 74 -14.99 12.44 16.35
N TYR A 75 -14.43 11.56 17.18
CA TYR A 75 -15.25 10.81 18.10
C TYR A 75 -15.27 11.51 19.46
N GLU A 76 -16.46 11.90 19.89
CA GLU A 76 -16.74 12.39 21.23
C GLU A 76 -17.56 11.33 21.99
N PRO A 77 -17.02 10.73 23.07
CA PRO A 77 -17.71 9.67 23.79
C PRO A 77 -19.11 10.05 24.25
N GLY A 78 -20.11 9.26 23.87
CA GLY A 78 -21.50 9.42 24.30
C GLY A 78 -22.32 10.39 23.43
N LEU A 79 -21.69 11.20 22.57
CA LEU A 79 -22.41 12.18 21.76
C LEU A 79 -23.33 11.50 20.74
N LEU A 80 -22.79 10.60 19.91
CA LEU A 80 -23.57 9.89 18.90
C LEU A 80 -24.44 8.80 19.53
N GLU A 81 -23.95 8.15 20.57
CA GLU A 81 -24.70 7.14 21.32
C GLU A 81 -25.96 7.74 21.96
N SER A 82 -25.90 8.97 22.50
CA SER A 82 -27.08 9.67 23.05
C SER A 82 -28.16 9.93 22.00
N GLN A 83 -27.80 9.92 20.72
CA GLN A 83 -28.70 10.06 19.57
C GLN A 83 -29.15 8.70 18.99
N GLY A 84 -28.82 7.60 19.68
CA GLY A 84 -29.20 6.23 19.31
C GLY A 84 -28.31 5.57 18.25
N TRP A 85 -27.13 6.12 17.98
CA TRP A 85 -26.17 5.47 17.08
C TRP A 85 -25.35 4.40 17.82
N THR A 86 -25.12 3.27 17.15
CA THR A 86 -24.01 2.37 17.50
C THR A 86 -22.79 2.81 16.70
N VAL A 87 -21.66 3.00 17.38
CA VAL A 87 -20.44 3.55 16.78
C VAL A 87 -19.31 2.53 16.87
N ALA A 88 -18.55 2.38 15.79
CA ALA A 88 -17.21 1.81 15.84
C ALA A 88 -16.19 2.92 15.63
N THR A 89 -15.14 2.92 16.44
CA THR A 89 -14.09 3.93 16.44
C THR A 89 -12.75 3.35 16.03
N ALA A 90 -11.86 4.22 15.58
CA ALA A 90 -10.47 3.91 15.32
C ALA A 90 -9.62 5.02 15.92
N GLN A 91 -8.35 4.73 16.17
CA GLN A 91 -7.38 5.70 16.67
C GLN A 91 -6.25 5.89 15.66
N TYR A 92 -5.92 7.14 15.36
CA TYR A 92 -4.79 7.50 14.51
C TYR A 92 -3.95 8.61 15.17
N GLY A 93 -2.73 8.26 15.58
CA GLY A 93 -1.99 9.05 16.57
C GLY A 93 -2.80 9.20 17.85
N ASP A 94 -2.91 10.42 18.36
CA ASP A 94 -3.74 10.72 19.54
C ASP A 94 -5.22 11.02 19.20
N GLU A 95 -5.59 11.01 17.91
CA GLU A 95 -6.94 11.33 17.47
C GLU A 95 -7.82 10.08 17.37
N THR A 96 -8.92 10.05 18.14
CA THR A 96 -9.97 9.02 18.00
C THR A 96 -11.06 9.53 17.07
N PHE A 97 -11.51 8.68 16.16
CA PHE A 97 -12.45 9.07 15.12
C PHE A 97 -13.48 7.99 14.83
N VAL A 98 -14.56 8.39 14.16
CA VAL A 98 -15.65 7.51 13.76
C VAL A 98 -15.20 6.63 12.60
N GLY A 99 -15.08 5.32 12.85
CA GLY A 99 -14.77 4.30 11.86
C GLY A 99 -16.00 3.72 11.18
N ALA A 100 -17.11 3.59 11.89
CA ALA A 100 -18.43 3.23 11.35
C ALA A 100 -19.56 3.70 12.26
N VAL A 101 -20.74 3.90 11.69
CA VAL A 101 -21.99 4.22 12.41
C VAL A 101 -23.13 3.36 11.91
N ALA A 102 -24.03 2.97 12.82
CA ALA A 102 -25.26 2.28 12.49
C ALA A 102 -26.44 2.72 13.36
N ARG A 103 -27.61 2.91 12.74
CA ARG A 103 -28.88 3.22 13.42
C ARG A 103 -30.05 2.85 12.51
N GLY A 104 -30.97 2.03 13.02
CA GLY A 104 -32.11 1.53 12.24
C GLY A 104 -31.64 0.81 10.97
N ASN A 105 -32.06 1.29 9.80
CA ASN A 105 -31.68 0.76 8.49
C ASN A 105 -30.39 1.40 7.90
N ILE A 106 -29.73 2.28 8.63
CA ILE A 106 -28.51 2.95 8.19
C ILE A 106 -27.29 2.20 8.73
N LEU A 107 -26.37 1.86 7.83
CA LEU A 107 -24.99 1.47 8.12
C LEU A 107 -24.10 2.37 7.26
N ALA A 108 -23.03 2.91 7.85
CA ALA A 108 -21.99 3.55 7.09
C ALA A 108 -20.60 3.28 7.68
N THR A 109 -19.59 3.17 6.82
CA THR A 109 -18.19 2.91 7.20
C THR A 109 -17.26 3.96 6.62
N GLN A 110 -16.28 4.42 7.40
CA GLN A 110 -15.22 5.32 6.91
C GLN A 110 -14.14 4.51 6.18
N PHE A 111 -13.89 3.28 6.62
CA PHE A 111 -13.08 2.32 5.87
C PHE A 111 -13.83 1.77 4.65
N HIS A 112 -13.07 1.21 3.72
CA HIS A 112 -13.56 0.55 2.52
C HIS A 112 -13.66 -0.97 2.75
N PRO A 113 -14.85 -1.53 3.05
CA PRO A 113 -14.99 -2.96 3.26
C PRO A 113 -14.60 -3.78 2.01
N GLU A 114 -14.87 -3.27 0.81
CA GLU A 114 -14.46 -3.88 -0.46
C GLU A 114 -12.94 -3.90 -0.68
N LYS A 115 -12.17 -3.13 0.10
CA LYS A 115 -10.70 -3.12 0.12
C LYS A 115 -10.11 -3.66 1.42
N SER A 116 -10.94 -4.24 2.29
CA SER A 116 -10.52 -4.77 3.59
C SER A 116 -10.39 -6.30 3.59
N GLY A 117 -10.23 -6.92 2.43
CA GLY A 117 -10.18 -8.38 2.27
C GLY A 117 -11.43 -9.07 2.84
N VAL A 118 -11.24 -10.28 3.35
CA VAL A 118 -12.30 -11.09 3.98
C VAL A 118 -12.99 -10.34 5.14
N ALA A 119 -12.24 -9.55 5.92
CA ALA A 119 -12.81 -8.77 7.02
C ALA A 119 -13.91 -7.82 6.56
N GLY A 120 -13.68 -7.09 5.46
CA GLY A 120 -14.69 -6.21 4.91
C GLY A 120 -15.78 -6.94 4.13
N LEU A 121 -15.45 -8.03 3.44
CA LEU A 121 -16.47 -8.88 2.80
C LEU A 121 -17.48 -9.44 3.82
N ARG A 122 -17.08 -9.70 5.07
CA ARG A 122 -18.02 -10.05 6.16
C ARG A 122 -19.01 -8.93 6.46
N VAL A 123 -18.53 -7.69 6.53
CA VAL A 123 -19.38 -6.52 6.76
C VAL A 123 -20.39 -6.38 5.61
N LEU A 124 -19.94 -6.54 4.35
CA LEU A 124 -20.82 -6.50 3.19
C LEU A 124 -21.85 -7.64 3.20
N ARG A 125 -21.44 -8.87 3.52
CA ARG A 125 -22.35 -10.02 3.66
C ARG A 125 -23.38 -9.78 4.76
N ALA A 126 -22.96 -9.32 5.94
CA ALA A 126 -23.85 -9.03 7.06
C ALA A 126 -24.86 -7.93 6.70
N PHE A 127 -24.47 -6.95 5.87
CA PHE A 127 -25.38 -5.94 5.34
C PHE A 127 -26.37 -6.54 4.32
N CYS A 128 -25.88 -7.24 3.29
CA CYS A 128 -26.71 -7.75 2.19
C CYS A 128 -27.70 -8.84 2.62
N THR A 129 -27.34 -9.66 3.61
CA THR A 129 -28.21 -10.73 4.14
C THR A 129 -29.23 -10.24 5.17
N GLY A 130 -29.05 -9.03 5.71
CA GLY A 130 -29.84 -8.49 6.82
C GLY A 130 -29.47 -9.04 8.20
N GLU A 131 -28.52 -9.99 8.28
CA GLU A 131 -28.03 -10.54 9.56
C GLU A 131 -27.46 -9.44 10.47
N GLY A 132 -26.72 -8.49 9.90
CA GLY A 132 -26.14 -7.38 10.63
C GLY A 132 -27.20 -6.44 11.22
N ALA A 133 -28.27 -6.16 10.48
CA ALA A 133 -29.40 -5.38 10.97
C ALA A 133 -30.16 -6.11 12.08
N ALA A 134 -30.34 -7.43 11.95
CA ALA A 134 -30.97 -8.26 12.96
C ALA A 134 -30.12 -8.41 14.23
N ALA A 135 -28.79 -8.31 14.13
CA ALA A 135 -27.85 -8.41 15.24
C ALA A 135 -27.50 -7.06 15.90
N LEU A 136 -27.80 -5.93 15.25
CA LEU A 136 -27.43 -4.60 15.71
C LEU A 136 -27.91 -4.32 17.14
N GLY A 137 -26.99 -3.89 18.01
CA GLY A 137 -27.30 -3.57 19.41
C GLY A 137 -27.47 -4.78 20.33
N LYS A 138 -27.44 -6.02 19.80
CA LYS A 138 -27.43 -7.24 20.63
C LYS A 138 -26.03 -7.48 21.20
N PRO A 139 -25.88 -8.07 22.40
CA PRO A 139 -24.58 -8.41 22.97
C PRO A 139 -23.76 -9.29 22.02
N LEU A 140 -22.45 -9.06 21.96
CA LEU A 140 -21.54 -9.94 21.24
C LEU A 140 -21.64 -11.36 21.84
N ALA A 141 -21.75 -12.38 20.99
CA ALA A 141 -21.66 -13.76 21.45
C ALA A 141 -20.27 -13.99 22.07
N PRO A 142 -20.16 -14.69 23.22
CA PRO A 142 -18.86 -15.04 23.79
C PRO A 142 -18.07 -15.85 22.75
N GLY A 143 -16.90 -15.35 22.35
CA GLY A 143 -16.09 -15.93 21.28
C GLY A 143 -15.81 -17.41 21.51
N GLY A 144 -16.26 -18.26 20.58
CA GLY A 144 -15.73 -19.61 20.45
C GLY A 144 -14.27 -19.56 20.01
N PRO A 145 -13.45 -20.57 20.36
CA PRO A 145 -12.07 -20.64 19.89
C PRO A 145 -12.04 -20.61 18.35
N PRO A 146 -10.94 -20.12 17.73
CA PRO A 146 -10.80 -20.18 16.29
C PRO A 146 -10.99 -21.63 15.81
N PRO A 147 -11.61 -21.85 14.64
CA PRO A 147 -11.65 -23.19 14.07
C PRO A 147 -10.21 -23.71 13.96
N PRO A 148 -9.95 -24.97 14.32
CA PRO A 148 -8.63 -25.55 14.12
C PRO A 148 -8.25 -25.43 12.64
N PRO A 149 -6.96 -25.27 12.30
CA PRO A 149 -6.54 -25.30 10.91
C PRO A 149 -7.04 -26.61 10.31
N THR A 150 -7.91 -26.52 9.31
CA THR A 150 -8.35 -27.67 8.55
C THR A 150 -7.11 -28.33 7.97
N ALA A 151 -6.89 -29.57 8.39
CA ALA A 151 -5.77 -30.38 7.97
C ALA A 151 -5.74 -30.50 6.44
N SER A 152 -4.51 -30.45 5.95
CA SER A 152 -4.03 -30.63 4.59
C SER A 152 -4.89 -31.52 3.69
N LEU A 153 -5.07 -31.05 2.46
CA LEU A 153 -5.46 -31.85 1.30
C LEU A 153 -4.73 -33.19 1.30
N GLU A 154 -5.54 -34.26 1.31
CA GLU A 154 -5.11 -35.63 1.06
C GLU A 154 -4.30 -35.70 -0.22
N THR A 155 -3.05 -36.15 -0.10
CA THR A 155 -2.28 -36.65 -1.23
C THR A 155 -2.82 -38.04 -1.57
N GLN A 156 -3.33 -38.20 -2.80
CA GLN A 156 -3.68 -39.52 -3.31
C GLN A 156 -2.43 -40.38 -3.52
N PRO A 157 -2.52 -41.71 -3.30
CA PRO A 157 -1.38 -42.61 -3.38
C PRO A 157 -1.02 -42.93 -4.83
N THR A 158 0.25 -42.73 -5.19
CA THR A 158 0.84 -43.32 -6.39
C THR A 158 1.30 -44.74 -6.07
N THR A 159 0.93 -45.65 -6.98
CA THR A 159 1.12 -47.09 -6.90
C THR A 159 2.58 -47.52 -6.92
N THR A 160 2.81 -48.56 -6.12
CA THR A 160 3.98 -49.41 -5.93
C THR A 160 4.73 -49.79 -7.20
N THR A 161 6.07 -49.71 -7.17
CA THR A 161 6.91 -50.76 -7.76
C THR A 161 8.08 -51.09 -6.84
N THR A 162 8.22 -52.39 -6.65
CA THR A 162 9.09 -53.12 -5.72
C THR A 162 10.56 -53.07 -6.14
N THR A 163 11.48 -52.82 -5.21
CA THR A 163 12.76 -53.55 -5.07
C THR A 163 13.53 -53.11 -3.81
N THR A 164 13.70 -54.02 -2.86
CA THR A 164 14.75 -54.05 -1.80
C THR A 164 15.98 -54.79 -2.39
N PRO A 165 17.22 -54.80 -1.81
CA PRO A 165 17.58 -54.53 -0.42
C PRO A 165 18.90 -53.80 -0.11
N ALA A 166 19.05 -53.27 1.12
CA ALA A 166 20.01 -53.73 2.14
C ALA A 166 20.40 -52.64 3.17
N ALA A 167 20.03 -52.91 4.42
CA ALA A 167 20.70 -52.68 5.71
C ALA A 167 21.66 -51.48 5.95
N ALA A 168 21.32 -50.66 6.96
CA ALA A 168 22.17 -50.43 8.14
C ALA A 168 21.35 -49.80 9.28
N ALA A 169 21.58 -50.29 10.49
CA ALA A 169 20.84 -50.01 11.72
C ALA A 169 21.32 -48.72 12.43
N ALA A 170 20.43 -48.08 13.21
CA ALA A 170 20.51 -48.07 14.69
C ALA A 170 19.80 -46.87 15.35
N ALA A 171 19.21 -47.19 16.50
CA ALA A 171 19.00 -46.38 17.71
C ALA A 171 17.85 -45.34 17.75
N THR A 172 16.75 -45.85 18.30
CA THR A 172 15.67 -45.16 19.04
C THR A 172 16.18 -44.40 20.27
N ALA A 173 15.70 -43.17 20.46
CA ALA A 173 15.63 -42.52 21.76
C ALA A 173 14.27 -41.82 21.90
N ALA A 174 13.44 -42.34 22.80
CA ALA A 174 12.16 -41.75 23.16
C ALA A 174 12.40 -40.61 24.17
N ALA A 175 11.95 -39.40 23.84
CA ALA A 175 11.90 -38.27 24.75
C ALA A 175 10.45 -37.82 24.92
N THR A 176 9.90 -38.12 26.09
CA THR A 176 8.58 -37.68 26.57
C THR A 176 8.51 -36.16 26.55
N THR A 177 7.66 -35.58 25.69
CA THR A 177 7.40 -34.14 25.69
C THR A 177 6.20 -33.83 26.57
N THR A 178 6.46 -33.15 27.68
CA THR A 178 5.44 -32.60 28.58
C THR A 178 4.81 -31.38 27.91
N THR A 179 3.51 -31.43 27.62
CA THR A 179 2.76 -30.32 27.02
C THR A 179 2.49 -29.26 28.09
N THR A 180 3.24 -28.16 28.06
CA THR A 180 2.95 -26.99 28.89
C THR A 180 1.95 -26.10 28.14
N THR A 181 0.72 -26.04 28.65
CA THR A 181 -0.33 -25.18 28.13
C THR A 181 0.00 -23.72 28.44
N THR A 182 0.47 -22.95 27.45
CA THR A 182 0.64 -21.51 27.57
C THR A 182 -0.71 -20.83 27.37
N THR A 183 -1.26 -20.29 28.46
CA THR A 183 -2.45 -19.43 28.48
C THR A 183 -2.13 -18.12 27.76
N THR A 184 -2.72 -17.89 26.59
CA THR A 184 -2.58 -16.64 25.84
C THR A 184 -3.33 -15.52 26.56
N THR A 185 -2.59 -14.61 27.19
CA THR A 185 -3.10 -13.37 27.76
C THR A 185 -3.63 -12.47 26.65
N ALA A 186 -4.82 -11.88 26.86
CA ALA A 186 -5.46 -10.96 25.92
C ALA A 186 -4.53 -9.78 25.56
N ALA A 187 -4.22 -9.64 24.27
CA ALA A 187 -3.34 -8.60 23.75
C ALA A 187 -3.97 -7.21 23.93
N THR A 188 -3.23 -6.29 24.54
CA THR A 188 -3.56 -4.85 24.55
C THR A 188 -3.64 -4.34 23.11
N PRO A 189 -4.66 -3.55 22.72
CA PRO A 189 -4.76 -2.99 21.38
C PRO A 189 -3.50 -2.16 21.03
N GLN A 190 -2.75 -2.59 20.02
CA GLN A 190 -1.62 -1.83 19.51
C GLN A 190 -2.16 -0.60 18.77
N LYS A 191 -1.83 0.60 19.28
CA LYS A 191 -2.38 1.87 18.79
C LYS A 191 -1.94 2.14 17.35
N GLY A 192 -2.90 2.41 16.47
CA GLY A 192 -2.65 2.94 15.12
C GLY A 192 -2.58 1.89 14.01
N LEU A 193 -1.90 2.27 12.92
CA LEU A 193 -1.82 1.48 11.70
C LEU A 193 -0.94 0.23 11.87
N THR A 194 -1.30 -0.86 11.19
CA THR A 194 -0.38 -1.99 11.01
C THR A 194 0.80 -1.62 10.11
N ARG A 195 1.91 -2.36 10.22
CA ARG A 195 3.01 -2.33 9.26
C ARG A 195 2.53 -2.85 7.90
N ARG A 196 2.29 -1.93 6.96
CA ARG A 196 1.74 -2.24 5.63
C ARG A 196 2.83 -2.83 4.74
N VAL A 197 2.58 -4.05 4.25
CA VAL A 197 3.49 -4.77 3.33
C VAL A 197 2.88 -4.81 1.93
N ILE A 198 3.55 -4.13 1.00
CA ILE A 198 3.10 -3.97 -0.39
C ILE A 198 3.82 -4.97 -1.29
N ALA A 199 3.08 -5.67 -2.13
CA ALA A 199 3.64 -6.51 -3.19
C ALA A 199 3.58 -5.76 -4.52
N CYS A 200 4.69 -5.66 -5.23
CA CYS A 200 4.79 -4.95 -6.49
C CYS A 200 5.09 -5.91 -7.64
N LEU A 201 4.55 -5.66 -8.83
CA LEU A 201 4.89 -6.38 -10.05
C LEU A 201 5.12 -5.47 -11.26
N ASP A 202 6.18 -5.78 -12.01
CA ASP A 202 6.44 -5.21 -13.33
C ASP A 202 5.58 -5.89 -14.38
N VAL A 203 4.80 -5.11 -15.14
CA VAL A 203 4.06 -5.60 -16.30
C VAL A 203 4.74 -5.13 -17.59
N ARG A 204 5.12 -6.09 -18.43
CA ARG A 204 5.78 -5.86 -19.72
C ARG A 204 5.10 -6.65 -20.83
N THR A 205 5.44 -6.30 -22.06
CA THR A 205 5.08 -7.06 -23.25
C THR A 205 6.23 -7.99 -23.61
N ASN A 206 5.96 -9.28 -23.84
CA ASN A 206 6.95 -10.21 -24.38
C ASN A 206 7.09 -10.05 -25.92
N ASP A 207 7.99 -10.83 -26.52
CA ASP A 207 8.25 -10.77 -27.97
C ASP A 207 7.04 -11.22 -28.82
N ALA A 208 6.08 -11.95 -28.23
CA ALA A 208 4.83 -12.36 -28.87
C ALA A 208 3.69 -11.33 -28.73
N GLY A 209 3.90 -10.24 -28.00
CA GLY A 209 2.87 -9.23 -27.74
C GLY A 209 2.03 -9.48 -26.48
N ASP A 210 2.27 -10.57 -25.75
CA ASP A 210 1.54 -10.90 -24.52
C ASP A 210 2.03 -10.09 -23.32
N LEU A 211 1.13 -9.77 -22.40
CA LEU A 211 1.49 -9.15 -21.13
C LEU A 211 1.98 -10.18 -20.13
N VAL A 212 3.21 -9.99 -19.65
CA VAL A 212 3.91 -10.89 -18.76
C VAL A 212 4.47 -10.14 -17.57
N VAL A 213 4.62 -10.85 -16.44
CA VAL A 213 5.39 -10.37 -15.30
C VAL A 213 6.86 -10.70 -15.53
N THR A 214 7.74 -9.71 -15.34
CA THR A 214 9.19 -9.88 -15.53
C THR A 214 9.96 -9.64 -14.23
N LYS A 215 11.21 -10.10 -14.18
CA LYS A 215 12.10 -9.90 -13.02
C LYS A 215 12.40 -8.40 -12.84
N GLY A 216 12.08 -7.86 -11.66
CA GLY A 216 12.41 -6.47 -11.26
C GLY A 216 13.84 -6.27 -10.76
N ASP A 217 14.79 -7.16 -11.07
CA ASP A 217 16.20 -6.95 -10.67
C ASP A 217 16.94 -6.27 -11.81
N GLN A 218 17.32 -5.00 -11.63
CA GLN A 218 18.13 -4.17 -12.55
C GLN A 218 17.66 -4.26 -14.01
N TYR A 219 17.00 -3.22 -14.56
CA TYR A 219 16.52 -2.97 -15.94
C TYR A 219 16.92 -3.86 -17.17
N ASP A 220 17.91 -4.74 -17.08
CA ASP A 220 18.32 -5.88 -17.91
C ASP A 220 17.46 -7.16 -17.66
N VAL A 221 16.41 -7.33 -18.46
CA VAL A 221 15.39 -8.40 -18.34
C VAL A 221 15.59 -9.60 -19.27
N ARG A 222 16.73 -9.71 -19.97
CA ARG A 222 17.00 -10.74 -20.99
C ARG A 222 17.88 -11.88 -20.46
N GLU A 223 17.59 -13.13 -20.84
CA GLU A 223 18.44 -14.28 -20.50
C GLU A 223 19.82 -14.18 -21.17
N LYS A 224 20.90 -14.24 -20.37
CA LYS A 224 22.28 -14.31 -20.89
C LYS A 224 22.74 -15.75 -21.21
N SER A 225 21.93 -16.77 -20.91
CA SER A 225 22.32 -18.19 -20.97
C SER A 225 21.71 -19.00 -22.10
N SER A 226 20.78 -18.46 -22.87
CA SER A 226 20.16 -19.14 -24.01
C SER A 226 20.56 -18.45 -25.32
N THR A 227 20.65 -19.24 -26.40
CA THR A 227 20.99 -18.76 -27.76
C THR A 227 19.92 -17.84 -28.37
N ALA A 228 18.83 -17.58 -27.65
CA ALA A 228 17.73 -16.69 -28.00
C ALA A 228 17.52 -15.66 -26.87
N ASN A 229 17.49 -14.40 -27.23
CA ASN A 229 17.52 -13.25 -26.33
C ASN A 229 16.11 -12.93 -25.75
N GLU A 230 15.43 -13.92 -25.20
CA GLU A 230 13.99 -13.89 -24.84
C GLU A 230 13.70 -13.20 -23.50
N VAL A 231 12.51 -12.58 -23.40
CA VAL A 231 11.99 -11.96 -22.16
C VAL A 231 11.50 -13.04 -21.18
N ARG A 232 12.04 -13.06 -19.95
CA ARG A 232 11.68 -14.04 -18.93
C ARG A 232 10.24 -13.83 -18.40
N ASN A 233 9.35 -14.79 -18.67
CA ASN A 233 7.94 -14.78 -18.23
C ASN A 233 7.78 -15.45 -16.86
N LEU A 234 7.37 -14.68 -15.84
CA LEU A 234 7.11 -15.16 -14.48
C LEU A 234 5.63 -15.47 -14.21
N GLY A 235 4.78 -15.37 -15.23
CA GLY A 235 3.34 -15.62 -15.14
C GLY A 235 2.50 -14.45 -15.63
N LYS A 236 1.17 -14.65 -15.60
CA LYS A 236 0.20 -13.63 -15.97
C LYS A 236 0.01 -12.63 -14.82
N PRO A 237 -0.05 -11.31 -15.09
CA PRO A 237 -0.20 -10.28 -14.06
C PRO A 237 -1.37 -10.51 -13.10
N VAL A 238 -2.52 -10.94 -13.62
CA VAL A 238 -3.75 -11.18 -12.82
C VAL A 238 -3.54 -12.32 -11.82
N ASP A 239 -2.96 -13.45 -12.27
CA ASP A 239 -2.76 -14.61 -11.41
C ASP A 239 -1.71 -14.33 -10.33
N MET A 240 -0.67 -13.56 -10.67
CA MET A 240 0.34 -13.11 -9.71
C MET A 240 -0.27 -12.19 -8.64
N ALA A 241 -1.07 -11.20 -9.05
CA ALA A 241 -1.77 -10.32 -8.12
C ALA A 241 -2.71 -11.09 -7.18
N ARG A 242 -3.44 -12.08 -7.72
CA ARG A 242 -4.29 -12.99 -6.92
C ARG A 242 -3.45 -13.80 -5.93
N SER A 243 -2.30 -14.31 -6.36
CA SER A 243 -1.36 -15.00 -5.47
C SER A 243 -0.88 -14.10 -4.33
N TYR A 244 -0.52 -12.84 -4.61
CA TYR A 244 -0.12 -11.90 -3.56
C TYR A 244 -1.22 -11.60 -2.57
N TYR A 245 -2.44 -11.41 -3.05
CA TYR A 245 -3.60 -11.25 -2.19
C TYR A 245 -3.80 -12.43 -1.23
N HIS A 246 -3.79 -13.66 -1.76
CA HIS A 246 -3.93 -14.87 -0.92
C HIS A 246 -2.74 -15.12 0.00
N GLN A 247 -1.55 -14.64 -0.38
CA GLN A 247 -0.38 -14.63 0.50
C GLN A 247 -0.43 -13.49 1.52
N GLY A 248 -1.49 -12.70 1.58
CA GLY A 248 -1.69 -11.67 2.60
C GLY A 248 -1.11 -10.30 2.28
N ALA A 249 -0.82 -9.97 1.02
CA ALA A 249 -0.46 -8.61 0.62
C ALA A 249 -1.48 -7.58 1.12
N ASP A 250 -1.00 -6.46 1.65
CA ASP A 250 -1.86 -5.37 2.11
C ASP A 250 -2.28 -4.43 0.99
N GLU A 251 -1.55 -4.46 -0.12
CA GLU A 251 -1.72 -3.66 -1.32
C GLU A 251 -0.94 -4.34 -2.46
N VAL A 252 -1.43 -4.23 -3.69
CA VAL A 252 -0.75 -4.71 -4.89
C VAL A 252 -0.46 -3.55 -5.83
N THR A 253 0.81 -3.35 -6.18
CA THR A 253 1.25 -2.30 -7.11
C THR A 253 1.64 -2.90 -8.46
N PHE A 254 1.09 -2.33 -9.53
CA PHE A 254 1.44 -2.65 -10.91
C PHE A 254 2.31 -1.54 -11.47
N LEU A 255 3.52 -1.88 -11.90
CA LEU A 255 4.39 -0.98 -12.66
C LEU A 255 4.22 -1.29 -14.14
N ASN A 256 3.48 -0.44 -14.83
CA ASN A 256 3.25 -0.52 -16.25
C ASN A 256 4.47 0.02 -17.02
N ILE A 257 5.28 -0.90 -17.54
CA ILE A 257 6.49 -0.60 -18.33
C ILE A 257 6.25 -0.92 -19.82
N THR A 258 5.00 -1.20 -20.18
CA THR A 258 4.62 -1.45 -21.57
C THR A 258 4.61 -0.17 -22.40
N SER A 259 4.87 -0.30 -23.70
CA SER A 259 4.76 0.80 -24.66
C SER A 259 3.63 0.51 -25.63
N PHE A 260 2.40 0.87 -25.26
CA PHE A 260 1.22 0.78 -26.13
C PHE A 260 0.89 2.12 -26.80
N ARG A 261 1.90 2.75 -27.40
CA ARG A 261 1.77 4.12 -27.96
C ARG A 261 0.79 4.21 -29.13
N ASP A 262 0.57 3.10 -29.82
CA ASP A 262 -0.24 3.03 -31.04
C ASP A 262 -1.64 2.43 -30.79
N LEU A 263 -1.96 2.05 -29.54
CA LEU A 263 -3.28 1.50 -29.19
C LEU A 263 -4.24 2.61 -28.76
N PRO A 264 -5.54 2.53 -29.15
CA PRO A 264 -6.58 3.39 -28.58
C PRO A 264 -6.55 3.32 -27.06
N LEU A 265 -6.72 4.47 -26.39
CA LEU A 265 -6.53 4.52 -24.92
C LEU A 265 -7.53 3.63 -24.17
N GLN A 266 -8.75 3.50 -24.70
CA GLN A 266 -9.79 2.64 -24.13
C GLN A 266 -9.45 1.13 -24.19
N ASP A 267 -8.56 0.76 -25.10
CA ASP A 267 -8.16 -0.63 -25.38
C ASP A 267 -6.80 -0.97 -24.74
N LEU A 268 -6.29 -0.09 -23.86
CA LEU A 268 -5.05 -0.35 -23.13
C LEU A 268 -5.17 -1.64 -22.31
N PRO A 269 -4.31 -2.65 -22.55
CA PRO A 269 -4.42 -3.95 -21.87
C PRO A 269 -4.33 -3.89 -20.35
N MET A 270 -3.64 -2.88 -19.81
CA MET A 270 -3.57 -2.65 -18.36
C MET A 270 -4.92 -2.33 -17.72
N LEU A 271 -5.85 -1.71 -18.47
CA LEU A 271 -7.21 -1.49 -17.98
C LEU A 271 -7.92 -2.83 -17.75
N GLU A 272 -7.76 -3.76 -18.68
CA GLU A 272 -8.36 -5.09 -18.56
C GLU A 272 -7.71 -5.93 -17.46
N ILE A 273 -6.38 -5.85 -17.30
CA ILE A 273 -5.68 -6.48 -16.18
C ILE A 273 -6.26 -6.02 -14.84
N LEU A 274 -6.49 -4.73 -14.66
CA LEU A 274 -7.09 -4.20 -13.43
C LEU A 274 -8.52 -4.71 -13.26
N ARG A 275 -9.35 -4.70 -14.32
CA ARG A 275 -10.73 -5.19 -14.24
C ARG A 275 -10.79 -6.65 -13.79
N GLN A 276 -9.95 -7.49 -14.39
CA GLN A 276 -9.87 -8.92 -14.05
C GLN A 276 -9.30 -9.13 -12.63
N THR A 277 -8.31 -8.34 -12.24
CA THR A 277 -7.73 -8.40 -10.88
C THR A 277 -8.78 -8.05 -9.82
N SER A 278 -9.53 -6.96 -10.02
CA SER A 278 -10.54 -6.49 -9.07
C SER A 278 -11.73 -7.43 -8.87
N GLN A 279 -11.90 -8.47 -9.71
CA GLN A 279 -12.92 -9.50 -9.48
C GLN A 279 -12.60 -10.41 -8.27
N SER A 280 -11.33 -10.51 -7.88
CA SER A 280 -10.90 -11.46 -6.84
C SER A 280 -9.89 -10.90 -5.82
N VAL A 281 -9.32 -9.73 -6.08
CA VAL A 281 -8.35 -9.07 -5.19
C VAL A 281 -9.02 -7.91 -4.47
N PHE A 282 -9.39 -8.14 -3.22
CA PHE A 282 -10.13 -7.20 -2.36
C PHE A 282 -9.21 -6.40 -1.42
N VAL A 283 -8.08 -5.95 -1.96
CA VAL A 283 -7.13 -5.02 -1.32
C VAL A 283 -6.83 -3.87 -2.30
N PRO A 284 -6.23 -2.77 -1.83
CA PRO A 284 -5.90 -1.64 -2.69
C PRO A 284 -4.99 -2.03 -3.87
N LEU A 285 -5.29 -1.49 -5.04
CA LEU A 285 -4.53 -1.64 -6.27
C LEU A 285 -3.92 -0.29 -6.67
N THR A 286 -2.60 -0.25 -6.82
CA THR A 286 -1.88 0.94 -7.28
C THR A 286 -1.35 0.70 -8.70
N ILE A 287 -1.54 1.65 -9.61
CA ILE A 287 -1.01 1.57 -10.98
C ILE A 287 -0.02 2.71 -11.25
N GLY A 288 1.21 2.37 -11.62
CA GLY A 288 2.23 3.32 -12.06
C GLY A 288 2.56 3.16 -13.54
N GLY A 289 2.84 4.26 -14.23
CA GLY A 289 3.28 4.25 -15.63
C GLY A 289 2.17 4.61 -16.63
N GLY A 290 2.43 5.64 -17.44
CA GLY A 290 1.51 6.10 -18.49
C GLY A 290 0.46 7.13 -18.05
N ILE A 291 0.51 7.61 -16.81
CA ILE A 291 -0.43 8.62 -16.26
C ILE A 291 0.11 10.02 -16.56
N ARG A 292 -0.25 10.57 -17.72
CA ARG A 292 0.20 11.88 -18.22
C ARG A 292 -0.67 12.38 -19.36
N ASP A 293 -0.63 13.67 -19.65
CA ASP A 293 -1.28 14.21 -20.84
C ASP A 293 -0.78 13.50 -22.10
N THR A 294 -1.71 13.12 -22.97
CA THR A 294 -1.38 12.38 -24.19
C THR A 294 -2.36 12.69 -25.34
N VAL A 295 -2.12 12.05 -26.48
CA VAL A 295 -3.00 12.09 -27.64
C VAL A 295 -3.46 10.68 -27.91
N ASP A 296 -4.77 10.47 -27.99
CA ASP A 296 -5.34 9.18 -28.35
C ASP A 296 -4.99 8.89 -29.83
N PRO A 297 -4.30 7.77 -30.13
CA PRO A 297 -3.83 7.50 -31.49
C PRO A 297 -4.96 7.13 -32.46
N ALA A 298 -6.12 6.69 -31.95
CA ALA A 298 -7.26 6.30 -32.79
C ALA A 298 -8.09 7.51 -33.23
N THR A 299 -8.25 8.49 -32.34
CA THR A 299 -9.11 9.65 -32.55
C THR A 299 -8.35 10.96 -32.81
N GLY A 300 -7.06 11.01 -32.46
CA GLY A 300 -6.25 12.24 -32.48
C GLY A 300 -6.62 13.25 -31.39
N ALA A 301 -7.53 12.90 -30.47
CA ALA A 301 -7.97 13.79 -29.41
C ALA A 301 -6.89 13.93 -28.33
N ARG A 302 -6.74 15.13 -27.77
CA ARG A 302 -5.95 15.33 -26.55
C ARG A 302 -6.71 14.76 -25.36
N VAL A 303 -6.02 14.00 -24.53
CA VAL A 303 -6.57 13.37 -23.33
C VAL A 303 -5.69 13.76 -22.15
N SER A 304 -6.32 14.30 -21.10
CA SER A 304 -5.60 14.79 -19.92
C SER A 304 -5.12 13.63 -19.03
N ALA A 305 -4.12 13.89 -18.21
CA ALA A 305 -3.68 12.95 -17.18
C ALA A 305 -4.82 12.57 -16.22
N LEU A 306 -5.71 13.52 -15.92
CA LEU A 306 -6.91 13.29 -15.12
C LEU A 306 -7.87 12.30 -15.79
N ASP A 307 -8.11 12.43 -17.09
CA ASP A 307 -8.98 11.49 -17.83
C ASP A 307 -8.36 10.09 -17.87
N ILE A 308 -7.05 10.00 -18.08
CA ILE A 308 -6.34 8.72 -18.03
C ILE A 308 -6.44 8.09 -16.64
N ALA A 309 -6.17 8.86 -15.58
CA ALA A 309 -6.33 8.39 -14.21
C ALA A 309 -7.77 7.92 -13.94
N THR A 310 -8.76 8.67 -14.41
CA THR A 310 -10.19 8.31 -14.33
C THR A 310 -10.47 6.96 -14.99
N MET A 311 -9.89 6.69 -16.17
CA MET A 311 -10.03 5.40 -16.85
C MET A 311 -9.43 4.26 -16.03
N TYR A 312 -8.27 4.47 -15.41
CA TYR A 312 -7.63 3.50 -14.52
C TYR A 312 -8.45 3.25 -13.24
N PHE A 313 -8.97 4.30 -12.59
CA PHE A 313 -9.82 4.17 -11.41
C PHE A 313 -11.10 3.39 -11.72
N ARG A 314 -11.78 3.72 -12.83
CA ARG A 314 -12.96 2.99 -13.30
C ARG A 314 -12.68 1.54 -13.68
N SER A 315 -11.42 1.21 -13.95
CA SER A 315 -10.99 -0.13 -14.30
C SER A 315 -10.50 -0.95 -13.10
N GLY A 316 -10.42 -0.37 -11.90
CA GLY A 316 -10.15 -1.10 -10.66
C GLY A 316 -8.96 -0.60 -9.84
N ALA A 317 -8.18 0.36 -10.36
CA ALA A 317 -7.15 1.01 -9.56
C ALA A 317 -7.78 1.87 -8.46
N ASP A 318 -7.11 1.96 -7.32
CA ASP A 318 -7.46 2.87 -6.21
C ASP A 318 -6.51 4.06 -6.14
N LYS A 319 -5.27 3.87 -6.64
CA LYS A 319 -4.21 4.88 -6.66
C LYS A 319 -3.47 4.87 -7.98
N VAL A 320 -3.03 6.04 -8.42
CA VAL A 320 -2.15 6.22 -9.58
C VAL A 320 -0.79 6.72 -9.14
N SER A 321 0.27 6.20 -9.75
CA SER A 321 1.66 6.58 -9.48
C SER A 321 2.27 7.40 -10.62
N ILE A 322 2.73 8.60 -10.29
CA ILE A 322 3.38 9.55 -11.21
C ILE A 322 4.89 9.50 -10.98
N GLY A 323 5.66 9.34 -12.07
CA GLY A 323 7.13 9.24 -12.02
C GLY A 323 7.82 10.48 -12.60
N SER A 324 8.34 10.38 -13.83
CA SER A 324 9.15 11.43 -14.46
C SER A 324 8.48 12.82 -14.51
N ASP A 325 7.18 12.87 -14.74
CA ASP A 325 6.44 14.14 -14.81
C ASP A 325 6.41 14.85 -13.45
N ALA A 326 6.53 14.12 -12.33
CA ALA A 326 6.62 14.72 -11.00
C ALA A 326 7.93 15.50 -10.82
N VAL A 327 9.04 15.02 -11.39
CA VAL A 327 10.34 15.72 -11.36
C VAL A 327 10.28 17.00 -12.17
N LEU A 328 9.72 16.94 -13.37
CA LEU A 328 9.54 18.12 -14.23
C LEU A 328 8.59 19.14 -13.60
N ALA A 329 7.52 18.68 -12.96
CA ALA A 329 6.60 19.53 -12.20
C ALA A 329 7.31 20.21 -11.02
N ALA A 330 8.16 19.49 -10.28
CA ALA A 330 8.92 20.05 -9.16
C ALA A 330 9.94 21.10 -9.62
N GLU A 331 10.65 20.86 -10.72
CA GLU A 331 11.55 21.85 -11.33
C GLU A 331 10.78 23.13 -11.69
N ALA A 332 9.62 23.01 -12.34
CA ALA A 332 8.77 24.14 -12.70
C ALA A 332 8.24 24.89 -11.46
N TYR A 333 7.85 24.16 -10.40
CA TYR A 333 7.41 24.74 -9.13
C TYR A 333 8.49 25.58 -8.45
N TRP A 334 9.72 25.07 -8.38
CA TRP A 334 10.84 25.81 -7.80
C TRP A 334 11.24 27.00 -8.68
N ALA A 335 11.26 26.83 -10.01
CA ALA A 335 11.51 27.92 -10.96
C ALA A 335 10.46 29.05 -10.87
N ALA A 336 9.20 28.70 -10.53
CA ALA A 336 8.12 29.66 -10.31
C ALA A 336 8.14 30.31 -8.91
N GLY A 337 9.15 30.02 -8.07
CA GLY A 337 9.25 30.55 -6.72
C GLY A 337 8.28 29.88 -5.74
N ALA A 338 8.18 28.54 -5.81
CA ALA A 338 7.33 27.71 -4.96
C ALA A 338 5.82 28.00 -5.12
N LYS A 339 5.39 28.25 -6.37
CA LYS A 339 3.99 28.53 -6.71
C LYS A 339 3.35 27.37 -7.45
N LEU A 340 2.15 27.01 -7.01
CA LEU A 340 1.31 26.02 -7.67
C LEU A 340 0.81 26.54 -9.02
N SER A 341 0.77 25.65 -10.00
CA SER A 341 0.34 25.97 -11.36
C SER A 341 -1.15 25.71 -11.56
N GLY A 342 -1.71 24.76 -10.80
CA GLY A 342 -3.05 24.21 -11.00
C GLY A 342 -3.19 23.32 -12.25
N THR A 343 -2.09 23.01 -12.93
CA THR A 343 -2.10 22.34 -14.24
C THR A 343 -1.35 21.02 -14.27
N THR A 344 -0.59 20.68 -13.22
CA THR A 344 0.12 19.40 -13.18
C THR A 344 -0.87 18.25 -13.00
N ALA A 345 -0.48 17.05 -13.45
CA ALA A 345 -1.25 15.83 -13.21
C ALA A 345 -1.50 15.59 -11.71
N ILE A 346 -0.52 15.90 -10.86
CA ILE A 346 -0.65 15.77 -9.40
C ILE A 346 -1.80 16.67 -8.91
N GLU A 347 -1.75 17.97 -9.21
CA GLU A 347 -2.75 18.94 -8.78
C GLU A 347 -4.16 18.61 -9.29
N GLN A 348 -4.28 18.21 -10.56
CA GLN A 348 -5.58 17.92 -11.17
C GLN A 348 -6.22 16.64 -10.61
N ILE A 349 -5.42 15.57 -10.45
CA ILE A 349 -5.92 14.29 -9.94
C ILE A 349 -6.23 14.40 -8.45
N SER A 350 -5.37 15.04 -7.66
CA SER A 350 -5.62 15.22 -6.23
C SER A 350 -6.81 16.13 -5.95
N ALA A 351 -7.05 17.16 -6.77
CA ALA A 351 -8.23 18.01 -6.63
C ALA A 351 -9.53 17.25 -6.91
N ALA A 352 -9.52 16.28 -7.84
CA ALA A 352 -10.71 15.52 -8.21
C ALA A 352 -10.98 14.31 -7.30
N TYR A 353 -9.92 13.61 -6.86
CA TYR A 353 -10.02 12.32 -6.16
C TYR A 353 -9.45 12.33 -4.73
N GLY A 354 -8.92 13.48 -4.29
CA GLY A 354 -8.22 13.66 -3.03
C GLY A 354 -6.76 13.23 -3.09
N ASN A 355 -5.93 13.76 -2.18
CA ASN A 355 -4.49 13.48 -2.14
C ASN A 355 -4.20 11.97 -2.08
N GLN A 356 -5.03 11.22 -1.36
CA GLN A 356 -4.89 9.77 -1.18
C GLN A 356 -4.85 8.95 -2.47
N ALA A 357 -5.35 9.49 -3.59
CA ALA A 357 -5.36 8.81 -4.88
C ALA A 357 -4.05 8.97 -5.66
N VAL A 358 -3.17 9.89 -5.26
CA VAL A 358 -1.93 10.24 -5.98
C VAL A 358 -0.70 9.77 -5.21
N VAL A 359 0.02 8.83 -5.81
CA VAL A 359 1.34 8.38 -5.39
C VAL A 359 2.39 9.02 -6.30
N VAL A 360 3.53 9.43 -5.75
CA VAL A 360 4.70 9.82 -6.57
C VAL A 360 5.82 8.81 -6.40
N SER A 361 6.21 8.18 -7.50
CA SER A 361 7.37 7.28 -7.56
C SER A 361 8.63 8.10 -7.75
N VAL A 362 9.54 8.00 -6.78
CA VAL A 362 10.79 8.75 -6.75
C VAL A 362 11.94 7.77 -6.94
N ASP A 363 12.83 8.08 -7.87
CA ASP A 363 14.00 7.26 -8.22
C ASP A 363 15.30 8.03 -7.91
N PRO A 364 15.68 8.16 -6.62
CA PRO A 364 16.87 8.85 -6.19
C PRO A 364 18.13 7.99 -6.39
N LYS A 365 19.23 8.68 -6.69
CA LYS A 365 20.58 8.14 -6.76
C LYS A 365 21.51 8.93 -5.85
N ARG A 366 22.34 8.22 -5.09
CA ARG A 366 23.32 8.81 -4.18
C ARG A 366 24.41 9.56 -4.96
N VAL A 367 24.71 10.78 -4.52
CA VAL A 367 25.79 11.62 -5.03
C VAL A 367 26.69 12.01 -3.85
N TYR A 368 27.93 11.52 -3.88
CA TYR A 368 28.94 11.83 -2.88
C TYR A 368 29.48 13.24 -3.07
N VAL A 369 29.75 13.93 -1.97
CA VAL A 369 30.32 15.28 -1.96
C VAL A 369 31.50 15.34 -1.00
N ASP A 370 32.50 16.15 -1.37
CA ASP A 370 33.65 16.39 -0.51
C ASP A 370 33.29 17.27 0.71
N ASP A 371 34.17 17.28 1.72
CA ASP A 371 33.91 18.01 2.97
C ASP A 371 33.79 19.52 2.76
N ALA A 372 34.46 20.07 1.74
CA ALA A 372 34.38 21.49 1.40
C ALA A 372 33.01 21.87 0.83
N ALA A 373 32.44 21.05 -0.06
CA ALA A 373 31.10 21.21 -0.59
C ALA A 373 30.03 20.94 0.48
N ALA A 374 30.28 20.00 1.41
CA ALA A 374 29.38 19.72 2.53
C ALA A 374 29.28 20.88 3.54
N GLN A 375 30.36 21.67 3.70
CA GLN A 375 30.41 22.83 4.60
C GLN A 375 30.01 24.15 3.91
N GLY A 376 29.93 24.15 2.58
CA GLY A 376 29.54 25.29 1.76
C GLY A 376 28.03 25.49 1.65
N ALA A 377 27.63 26.60 1.03
CA ALA A 377 26.24 26.82 0.65
C ALA A 377 25.91 25.92 -0.55
N SER A 378 25.23 24.81 -0.30
CA SER A 378 24.67 23.93 -1.34
C SER A 378 23.18 24.21 -1.52
N PRO A 379 22.66 24.23 -2.76
CA PRO A 379 21.22 24.24 -2.99
C PRO A 379 20.57 22.90 -2.63
N HIS A 380 21.37 21.83 -2.46
CA HIS A 380 20.90 20.49 -2.18
C HIS A 380 20.96 20.12 -0.70
N SER A 381 20.03 19.28 -0.28
CA SER A 381 20.00 18.70 1.06
C SER A 381 21.08 17.63 1.22
N ILE A 382 22.23 18.02 1.77
CA ILE A 382 23.36 17.13 2.06
C ILE A 382 23.22 16.55 3.48
N ILE A 383 23.53 15.26 3.64
CA ILE A 383 23.57 14.57 4.92
C ILE A 383 24.90 13.82 5.09
N PRO A 384 25.38 13.62 6.33
CA PRO A 384 26.46 12.67 6.59
C PRO A 384 25.99 11.25 6.27
N THR A 385 26.90 10.41 5.78
CA THR A 385 26.63 9.00 5.48
C THR A 385 27.57 8.06 6.23
N ALA A 386 27.06 6.92 6.66
CA ALA A 386 27.83 5.82 7.23
C ALA A 386 28.55 4.98 6.17
N PHE A 387 28.31 5.23 4.88
CA PHE A 387 28.91 4.49 3.77
C PHE A 387 29.80 5.43 2.96
N PRO A 388 31.12 5.47 3.21
CA PRO A 388 32.02 6.39 2.53
C PRO A 388 32.06 6.18 1.02
N GLY A 389 32.23 7.28 0.28
CA GLY A 389 32.37 7.28 -1.16
C GLY A 389 33.71 6.68 -1.65
N PRO A 390 33.87 6.48 -2.96
CA PRO A 390 35.07 5.90 -3.55
C PRO A 390 36.38 6.63 -3.20
N ASN A 391 36.31 7.94 -2.90
CA ASN A 391 37.46 8.76 -2.53
C ASN A 391 37.47 9.11 -1.04
N GLY A 392 36.66 8.41 -0.22
CA GLY A 392 36.53 8.67 1.22
C GLY A 392 35.54 9.78 1.58
N GLU A 393 34.71 10.23 0.63
CA GLU A 393 33.66 11.22 0.89
C GLU A 393 32.71 10.75 1.99
N THR A 394 32.42 11.60 2.97
CA THR A 394 31.60 11.24 4.15
C THR A 394 30.18 11.83 4.11
N HIS A 395 29.84 12.53 3.04
CA HIS A 395 28.58 13.23 2.87
C HIS A 395 27.95 12.92 1.52
N VAL A 396 26.62 12.91 1.47
CA VAL A 396 25.84 12.62 0.27
C VAL A 396 24.62 13.51 0.16
N TRP A 397 24.16 13.72 -1.06
CA TRP A 397 22.78 14.07 -1.35
C TRP A 397 22.21 13.06 -2.35
N TYR A 398 20.90 13.12 -2.59
CA TYR A 398 20.21 12.16 -3.46
C TYR A 398 19.60 12.88 -4.65
N ALA A 399 20.20 12.70 -5.82
CA ALA A 399 19.74 13.28 -7.07
C ALA A 399 18.56 12.49 -7.63
N CYS A 400 17.51 13.19 -8.04
CA CYS A 400 16.35 12.56 -8.68
C CYS A 400 16.67 12.19 -10.13
N THR A 401 16.02 11.15 -10.62
CA THR A 401 16.15 10.71 -12.01
C THR A 401 14.81 10.62 -12.70
N ILE A 402 14.83 10.66 -14.03
CA ILE A 402 13.67 10.48 -14.90
C ILE A 402 13.95 9.40 -15.96
N LYS A 403 12.91 9.07 -16.75
CA LYS A 403 12.97 8.07 -17.84
C LYS A 403 13.41 6.68 -17.36
N GLY A 404 12.99 6.31 -16.14
CA GLY A 404 13.33 5.05 -15.48
C GLY A 404 14.81 4.98 -15.12
N GLY A 405 15.30 5.96 -14.35
CA GLY A 405 16.70 5.98 -13.87
C GLY A 405 17.76 6.44 -14.88
N ARG A 406 17.40 6.69 -16.15
CA ARG A 406 18.36 6.89 -17.25
C ARG A 406 18.90 8.32 -17.35
N GLU A 407 18.18 9.28 -16.81
CA GLU A 407 18.57 10.69 -16.86
C GLU A 407 18.53 11.28 -15.45
N THR A 408 19.68 11.72 -14.96
CA THR A 408 19.80 12.42 -13.67
C THR A 408 19.47 13.89 -13.83
N ARG A 409 18.72 14.43 -12.88
CA ARG A 409 18.32 15.84 -12.82
C ARG A 409 19.04 16.54 -11.69
N ASP A 410 19.24 17.84 -11.86
CA ASP A 410 19.78 18.72 -10.82
C ASP A 410 18.68 19.12 -9.83
N LEU A 411 18.08 18.12 -9.20
CA LEU A 411 16.98 18.24 -8.24
C LEU A 411 17.16 17.16 -7.18
N ASP A 412 17.24 17.56 -5.92
CA ASP A 412 17.38 16.61 -4.82
C ASP A 412 16.02 16.02 -4.38
N VAL A 413 16.09 14.86 -3.71
CA VAL A 413 14.90 14.13 -3.25
C VAL A 413 14.02 14.92 -2.27
N VAL A 414 14.59 15.81 -1.46
CA VAL A 414 13.86 16.66 -0.50
C VAL A 414 13.14 17.79 -1.24
N GLN A 415 13.78 18.41 -2.24
CA GLN A 415 13.17 19.40 -3.12
C GLN A 415 11.99 18.81 -3.88
N LEU A 416 12.15 17.60 -4.42
CA LEU A 416 11.06 16.88 -5.09
C LEU A 416 9.92 16.57 -4.11
N ALA A 417 10.22 15.92 -2.99
CA ALA A 417 9.23 15.47 -2.00
C ALA A 417 8.36 16.63 -1.48
N ARG A 418 8.98 17.79 -1.18
CA ARG A 418 8.26 18.99 -0.73
C ARG A 418 7.39 19.58 -1.83
N ALA A 419 7.90 19.67 -3.06
CA ALA A 419 7.14 20.22 -4.19
C ALA A 419 5.90 19.38 -4.48
N VAL A 420 6.04 18.05 -4.56
CA VAL A 420 4.90 17.17 -4.87
C VAL A 420 3.89 17.10 -3.74
N GLN A 421 4.32 17.16 -2.48
CA GLN A 421 3.39 17.31 -1.35
C GLN A 421 2.56 18.59 -1.49
N ALA A 422 3.21 19.73 -1.83
CA ALA A 422 2.50 20.99 -2.02
C ALA A 422 1.48 20.91 -3.18
N MET A 423 1.78 20.13 -4.22
CA MET A 423 0.89 19.89 -5.36
C MET A 423 -0.30 18.97 -5.05
N GLY A 424 -0.32 18.29 -3.90
CA GLY A 424 -1.40 17.37 -3.51
C GLY A 424 -1.06 15.88 -3.62
N CYS A 425 0.22 15.51 -3.74
CA CYS A 425 0.64 14.12 -3.57
C CYS A 425 0.24 13.61 -2.18
N GLY A 426 -0.38 12.43 -2.10
CA GLY A 426 -0.78 11.82 -0.82
C GLY A 426 0.11 10.70 -0.35
N GLU A 427 1.06 10.20 -1.15
CA GLU A 427 1.99 9.15 -0.74
C GLU A 427 3.25 9.14 -1.63
N LEU A 428 4.43 8.96 -1.04
CA LEU A 428 5.68 8.79 -1.79
C LEU A 428 6.05 7.32 -1.88
N LEU A 429 6.21 6.81 -3.10
CA LEU A 429 6.91 5.56 -3.37
C LEU A 429 8.40 5.85 -3.51
N LEU A 430 9.15 5.67 -2.42
CA LEU A 430 10.56 6.02 -2.34
C LEU A 430 11.42 4.82 -2.72
N ASN A 431 11.76 4.72 -4.02
CA ASN A 431 12.72 3.75 -4.51
C ASN A 431 14.16 4.18 -4.13
N CYS A 432 15.12 3.33 -4.43
CA CYS A 432 16.54 3.67 -4.30
C CYS A 432 17.33 2.94 -5.38
N ILE A 433 17.86 3.69 -6.36
CA ILE A 433 18.58 3.11 -7.51
C ILE A 433 19.78 2.27 -7.03
N ASP A 434 20.49 2.74 -6.01
CA ASP A 434 21.71 2.07 -5.51
C ASP A 434 21.41 0.79 -4.72
N ARG A 435 20.16 0.60 -4.25
CA ARG A 435 19.71 -0.61 -3.54
C ARG A 435 18.88 -1.54 -4.42
N ASP A 436 18.52 -1.13 -5.62
CA ASP A 436 17.62 -1.92 -6.45
C ASP A 436 18.27 -3.23 -6.92
N GLY A 437 17.53 -4.34 -6.76
CA GLY A 437 18.02 -5.70 -7.05
C GLY A 437 19.16 -6.22 -6.17
N THR A 438 19.69 -5.46 -5.20
CA THR A 438 20.84 -5.92 -4.38
C THR A 438 20.45 -6.95 -3.33
N ASN A 439 19.17 -7.00 -2.94
CA ASN A 439 18.65 -7.82 -1.84
C ASN A 439 19.44 -7.60 -0.53
N SER A 440 19.92 -6.38 -0.28
CA SER A 440 20.79 -6.03 0.85
C SER A 440 20.16 -5.11 1.90
N GLY A 441 18.84 -4.93 1.86
CA GLY A 441 18.10 -4.00 2.71
C GLY A 441 17.84 -2.64 2.06
N PHE A 442 16.94 -1.88 2.66
CA PHE A 442 16.53 -0.55 2.21
C PHE A 442 17.58 0.51 2.55
N ASP A 443 17.56 1.67 1.87
CA ASP A 443 18.40 2.81 2.25
C ASP A 443 17.74 3.60 3.41
N LEU A 444 18.18 3.31 4.63
CA LEU A 444 17.64 3.93 5.84
C LEU A 444 17.99 5.42 5.97
N GLU A 445 19.10 5.89 5.39
CA GLU A 445 19.51 7.30 5.44
C GLU A 445 18.59 8.15 4.55
N LEU A 446 18.33 7.65 3.34
CA LEU A 446 17.38 8.22 2.39
C LEU A 446 15.97 8.33 3.01
N ILE A 447 15.47 7.22 3.59
CA ILE A 447 14.13 7.19 4.19
C ILE A 447 14.02 8.23 5.31
N ARG A 448 15.00 8.30 6.22
CA ARG A 448 15.00 9.29 7.31
C ARG A 448 15.06 10.72 6.78
N GLN A 449 15.84 10.96 5.72
CA GLN A 449 15.94 12.27 5.11
C GLN A 449 14.60 12.74 4.53
N VAL A 450 13.90 11.87 3.78
CA VAL A 450 12.60 12.19 3.21
C VAL A 450 11.52 12.30 4.29
N LYS A 451 11.47 11.40 5.28
CA LYS A 451 10.50 11.47 6.39
C LYS A 451 10.62 12.75 7.24
N ARG A 452 11.79 13.40 7.28
CA ARG A 452 11.97 14.71 7.93
C ARG A 452 11.49 15.88 7.06
N ALA A 453 11.35 15.66 5.75
CA ALA A 453 11.02 16.71 4.80
C ALA A 453 9.52 16.86 4.52
N VAL A 454 8.74 15.79 4.73
CA VAL A 454 7.31 15.71 4.37
C VAL A 454 6.44 15.14 5.50
N THR A 455 5.16 15.46 5.46
CA THR A 455 4.10 14.99 6.36
C THR A 455 3.11 14.06 5.66
N ILE A 456 3.40 13.61 4.43
CA ILE A 456 2.66 12.55 3.75
C ILE A 456 3.32 11.17 3.97
N PRO A 457 2.56 10.07 3.84
CA PRO A 457 3.10 8.72 3.91
C PRO A 457 4.27 8.47 2.94
N VAL A 458 5.26 7.70 3.39
CA VAL A 458 6.42 7.25 2.59
C VAL A 458 6.49 5.74 2.64
N ILE A 459 6.52 5.13 1.45
CA ILE A 459 6.74 3.71 1.22
C ILE A 459 8.23 3.49 0.98
N ALA A 460 8.88 2.67 1.81
CA ALA A 460 10.24 2.22 1.56
C ALA A 460 10.24 1.17 0.44
N SER A 461 11.03 1.38 -0.61
CA SER A 461 11.16 0.49 -1.76
C SER A 461 12.63 0.32 -2.15
N SER A 462 12.91 -0.72 -2.95
CA SER A 462 14.24 -1.16 -3.41
C SER A 462 15.17 -1.72 -2.31
N GLY A 463 15.70 -2.92 -2.54
CA GLY A 463 16.70 -3.58 -1.68
C GLY A 463 16.17 -4.67 -0.74
N ALA A 464 14.85 -4.78 -0.55
CA ALA A 464 14.25 -5.89 0.20
C ALA A 464 14.62 -7.25 -0.39
N GLY A 465 14.95 -8.22 0.47
CA GLY A 465 15.42 -9.55 0.07
C GLY A 465 15.09 -10.64 1.06
N VAL A 466 15.00 -10.29 2.35
CA VAL A 466 14.58 -11.19 3.44
C VAL A 466 13.63 -10.47 4.40
N PRO A 467 12.80 -11.20 5.19
CA PRO A 467 11.92 -10.61 6.20
C PRO A 467 12.60 -9.67 7.19
N ALA A 468 13.87 -9.92 7.53
CA ALA A 468 14.65 -9.07 8.42
C ALA A 468 14.83 -7.63 7.91
N HIS A 469 14.84 -7.39 6.59
CA HIS A 469 14.90 -6.03 6.03
C HIS A 469 13.62 -5.24 6.31
N PHE A 470 12.45 -5.90 6.39
CA PHE A 470 11.20 -5.25 6.76
C PHE A 470 11.20 -4.89 8.25
N GLU A 471 11.66 -5.79 9.12
CA GLU A 471 11.83 -5.48 10.55
C GLU A 471 12.77 -4.28 10.73
N GLU A 472 13.92 -4.33 10.07
CA GLU A 472 14.93 -3.27 10.14
C GLU A 472 14.34 -1.91 9.76
N VAL A 473 13.69 -1.81 8.60
CA VAL A 473 13.17 -0.52 8.13
C VAL A 473 12.04 -0.01 9.02
N PHE A 474 11.15 -0.87 9.54
CA PHE A 474 10.07 -0.46 10.44
C PHE A 474 10.53 -0.10 11.85
N GLN A 475 11.65 -0.66 12.33
CA GLN A 475 12.19 -0.35 13.65
C GLN A 475 13.17 0.83 13.63
N GLN A 476 13.97 0.96 12.57
CA GLN A 476 15.04 1.97 12.51
C GLN A 476 14.66 3.26 11.76
N THR A 477 13.46 3.32 11.21
CA THR A 477 12.92 4.50 10.52
C THR A 477 11.44 4.70 10.88
N THR A 478 10.89 5.83 10.46
CA THR A 478 9.46 6.15 10.59
C THR A 478 8.70 5.92 9.28
N THR A 479 9.17 5.00 8.42
CA THR A 479 8.48 4.64 7.17
C THR A 479 7.06 4.13 7.47
N ASP A 480 6.12 4.46 6.58
CA ASP A 480 4.69 4.16 6.78
C ASP A 480 4.30 2.81 6.16
N ALA A 481 5.03 2.38 5.13
CA ALA A 481 4.93 1.07 4.50
C ALA A 481 6.29 0.62 3.95
N ALA A 482 6.36 -0.66 3.58
CA ALA A 482 7.50 -1.23 2.88
C ALA A 482 7.03 -2.12 1.74
N LEU A 483 7.72 -2.03 0.61
CA LEU A 483 7.39 -2.70 -0.64
C LEU A 483 8.45 -3.75 -0.99
N GLY A 484 7.99 -4.94 -1.35
CA GLY A 484 8.81 -6.01 -1.93
C GLY A 484 8.35 -6.36 -3.34
N ALA A 485 9.30 -6.69 -4.21
CA ALA A 485 9.05 -7.14 -5.58
C ALA A 485 9.75 -8.48 -5.84
N GLY A 486 11.06 -8.43 -6.14
CA GLY A 486 11.86 -9.60 -6.53
C GLY A 486 11.76 -10.82 -5.60
N MET A 487 11.86 -10.62 -4.29
CA MET A 487 11.78 -11.74 -3.31
C MET A 487 10.43 -12.46 -3.33
N PHE A 488 9.33 -11.73 -3.61
CA PHE A 488 8.00 -12.30 -3.75
C PHE A 488 7.80 -12.94 -5.13
N HIS A 489 8.32 -12.32 -6.20
CA HIS A 489 8.29 -12.88 -7.56
C HIS A 489 9.00 -14.23 -7.67
N ARG A 490 10.15 -14.35 -6.99
CA ARG A 490 10.99 -15.55 -7.04
C ARG A 490 10.50 -16.65 -6.09
N GLY A 491 9.49 -16.37 -5.28
CA GLY A 491 8.99 -17.30 -4.26
C GLY A 491 10.02 -17.61 -3.17
N GLU A 492 11.03 -16.75 -2.99
CA GLU A 492 12.02 -16.88 -1.92
C GLU A 492 11.35 -16.70 -0.56
N TYR A 493 10.42 -15.75 -0.50
CA TYR A 493 9.52 -15.54 0.62
C TYR A 493 8.14 -15.17 0.09
N THR A 494 7.09 -15.48 0.86
CA THR A 494 5.74 -14.95 0.65
C THR A 494 5.49 -13.73 1.53
N VAL A 495 4.46 -12.95 1.21
CA VAL A 495 4.06 -11.83 2.09
C VAL A 495 3.63 -12.35 3.47
N GLN A 496 2.99 -13.51 3.53
CA GLN A 496 2.60 -14.17 4.78
C GLN A 496 3.81 -14.46 5.65
N GLN A 497 4.88 -15.02 5.09
CA GLN A 497 6.11 -15.30 5.85
C GLN A 497 6.77 -14.01 6.38
N VAL A 498 6.75 -12.93 5.60
CA VAL A 498 7.20 -11.62 6.08
C VAL A 498 6.34 -11.15 7.25
N LYS A 499 5.02 -11.25 7.16
CA LYS A 499 4.11 -10.84 8.23
C LYS A 499 4.21 -11.69 9.48
N GLU A 500 4.33 -13.01 9.35
CA GLU A 500 4.56 -13.93 10.46
C GLU A 500 5.87 -13.59 11.18
N TYR A 501 6.93 -13.30 10.43
CA TYR A 501 8.18 -12.82 10.98
C TYR A 501 8.00 -11.49 11.74
N LEU A 502 7.39 -10.48 11.12
CA LEU A 502 7.14 -9.18 11.77
C LEU A 502 6.28 -9.33 13.04
N GLY A 503 5.24 -10.17 12.99
CA GLY A 503 4.39 -10.50 14.13
C GLY A 503 5.16 -11.17 15.27
N SER A 504 6.08 -12.09 14.96
CA SER A 504 6.98 -12.71 15.95
C SER A 504 7.91 -11.72 16.65
N LYS A 505 8.14 -10.55 16.02
CA LYS A 505 8.90 -9.42 16.57
C LYS A 505 8.04 -8.38 17.30
N GLY A 506 6.74 -8.64 17.45
CA GLY A 506 5.79 -7.75 18.13
C GLY A 506 5.34 -6.55 17.29
N LEU A 507 5.57 -6.55 15.98
CA LEU A 507 5.08 -5.51 15.09
C LEU A 507 3.62 -5.82 14.67
N ALA A 508 2.73 -4.83 14.76
CA ALA A 508 1.36 -4.96 14.27
C ALA A 508 1.35 -5.27 12.78
N VAL A 509 0.72 -6.37 12.38
CA VAL A 509 0.48 -6.72 10.99
C VAL A 509 -1.00 -7.05 10.80
N ARG A 510 -1.52 -6.85 9.59
CA ARG A 510 -2.83 -7.39 9.22
C ARG A 510 -2.74 -8.90 9.18
N GLY A 511 -3.50 -9.57 10.05
CA GLY A 511 -3.64 -11.02 10.07
C GLY A 511 -4.29 -11.54 8.79
N PHE A 512 -3.92 -12.75 8.40
CA PHE A 512 -4.63 -13.47 7.35
C PHE A 512 -5.97 -13.95 7.90
N GLU A 513 -7.04 -13.74 7.14
CA GLU A 513 -8.36 -14.27 7.44
C GLU A 513 -8.75 -15.18 6.27
N GLY A 514 -9.13 -16.41 6.60
CA GLY A 514 -9.53 -17.42 5.61
C GLY A 514 -10.83 -17.08 4.90
N ASP A 515 -11.19 -17.90 3.91
CA ASP A 515 -12.34 -17.65 3.04
C ASP A 515 -13.69 -17.61 3.79
N LEU A 516 -14.68 -16.96 3.14
CA LEU A 516 -16.00 -16.64 3.69
C LEU A 516 -17.11 -17.64 3.42
#